data_AF-A0A840X1W4-F1
#
_entry.id   AF-A0A840X1W4-F1
#
_cell.length_a   1.000
_cell.length_b   1.000
_cell.length_c   1.000
_cell.angle_alpha   90.00
_cell.angle_beta   90.00
_cell.angle_gamma   90.00
#
_symmetry.space_group_name_H-M   'P 1'
#
loop_
_entity.id
_entity.type
_entity.pdbx_description
1 polymer ?
#
loop_
_entity_poly.entity_id
_entity_poly.type
_entity_poly.pdbx_seq_one_letter_code
_entity_poly.pdbx_strand_id
1 'polypeptide(L)'
;MRRAAFFLPLLALACAPVTQEAAAPALEQADCYTVDLFPSRDDRRQVIAPDDSLRADWAAYSGVWGQGAWDGGQCHEIHITQIFADGSAVVMDTHAPFGTERATGFRRVALLNEDGSLTISGGQGTRRYMLQDGKVFGTRFNEDGTTSQVILSRQE
;
A
#
# COMPACT_ATOMS: atom_id res chain seq x y z
N MET A 1 44.35 55.79 -41.42
CA MET A 1 44.25 55.33 -40.01
C MET A 1 42.83 54.79 -39.79
N ARG A 2 42.63 53.47 -39.77
CA ARG A 2 41.34 52.81 -39.48
C ARG A 2 41.52 52.01 -38.19
N ARG A 3 40.71 52.28 -37.16
CA ARG A 3 40.67 51.51 -35.91
C ARG A 3 39.61 50.41 -36.04
N ALA A 4 40.01 49.15 -35.88
CA ALA A 4 39.09 48.02 -35.76
C ALA A 4 38.73 47.84 -34.28
N ALA A 5 37.43 47.84 -33.97
CA ALA A 5 36.91 47.54 -32.64
C ALA A 5 36.72 46.02 -32.52
N PHE A 6 37.38 45.42 -31.54
CA PHE A 6 37.15 44.03 -31.14
C PHE A 6 35.99 44.00 -30.13
N PHE A 7 34.89 43.34 -30.51
CA PHE A 7 33.80 42.99 -29.62
C PHE A 7 34.11 41.64 -28.96
N LEU A 8 34.25 41.63 -27.63
CA LEU A 8 34.33 40.43 -26.81
C LEU A 8 32.93 40.09 -26.29
N PRO A 9 32.39 38.88 -26.50
CA PRO A 9 31.15 38.46 -25.89
C PRO A 9 31.41 38.03 -24.45
N LEU A 10 30.74 38.66 -23.48
CA LEU A 10 30.63 38.14 -22.12
C LEU A 10 29.75 36.87 -22.16
N LEU A 11 30.36 35.72 -21.93
CA LEU A 11 29.66 34.48 -21.58
C LEU A 11 29.17 34.59 -20.13
N ALA A 12 27.89 34.89 -19.96
CA ALA A 12 27.21 34.78 -18.67
C ALA A 12 26.97 33.30 -18.37
N LEU A 13 27.72 32.74 -17.41
CA LEU A 13 27.39 31.45 -16.78
C LEU A 13 26.10 31.64 -15.98
N ALA A 14 24.98 31.16 -16.52
CA ALA A 14 23.73 31.02 -15.77
C ALA A 14 23.85 29.79 -14.84
N CYS A 15 24.14 30.00 -13.57
CA CYS A 15 23.90 29.00 -12.53
C CYS A 15 22.39 28.85 -12.36
N ALA A 16 21.79 27.86 -13.02
CA ALA A 16 20.44 27.43 -12.68
C ALA A 16 20.49 26.68 -11.34
N PRO A 17 19.67 27.04 -10.34
CA PRO A 17 19.55 26.24 -9.14
C PRO A 17 18.99 24.87 -9.51
N VAL A 18 19.68 23.81 -9.11
CA VAL A 18 19.14 22.45 -9.16
C VAL A 18 17.99 22.40 -8.16
N THR A 19 16.75 22.45 -8.66
CA THR A 19 15.57 22.18 -7.84
C THR A 19 15.59 20.70 -7.51
N GLN A 20 16.07 20.37 -6.31
CA GLN A 20 15.99 19.01 -5.79
C GLN A 20 14.53 18.75 -5.41
N GLU A 21 13.79 18.13 -6.32
CA GLU A 21 12.43 17.65 -6.09
C GLU A 21 12.47 16.65 -4.92
N ALA A 22 11.64 16.90 -3.90
CA ALA A 22 11.57 16.00 -2.75
C ALA A 22 11.13 14.62 -3.25
N ALA A 23 11.86 13.57 -2.85
CA ALA A 23 11.50 12.20 -3.20
C ALA A 23 10.09 11.90 -2.70
N ALA A 24 9.27 11.27 -3.55
CA ALA A 24 7.96 10.79 -3.15
C ALA A 24 8.10 9.85 -1.94
N PRO A 25 7.22 9.94 -0.94
CA PRO A 25 7.29 9.08 0.23
C PRO A 25 7.10 7.62 -0.18
N ALA A 26 7.86 6.72 0.43
CA ALA A 26 7.86 5.31 0.08
C ALA A 26 6.54 4.63 0.53
N LEU A 27 5.89 3.91 -0.38
CA LEU A 27 4.65 3.17 -0.09
C LEU A 27 4.90 1.86 0.67
N GLU A 28 6.12 1.33 0.58
CA GLU A 28 6.62 0.18 1.33
C GLU A 28 7.71 0.65 2.28
N GLN A 29 7.58 0.27 3.56
CA GLN A 29 8.39 0.75 4.67
C GLN A 29 8.62 -0.43 5.62
N ALA A 30 9.87 -0.89 5.75
CA ALA A 30 10.19 -2.13 6.48
C ALA A 30 9.86 -2.08 7.98
N ASP A 31 9.86 -0.89 8.58
CA ASP A 31 9.52 -0.61 9.98
C ASP A 31 8.05 -0.25 10.18
N CYS A 32 7.24 -0.33 9.12
CA CYS A 32 5.84 0.06 9.13
C CYS A 32 4.97 -1.06 9.66
N TYR A 33 4.55 -0.87 10.92
CA TYR A 33 3.88 -1.84 11.74
C TYR A 33 2.63 -1.21 12.38
N THR A 34 1.57 -2.01 12.55
CA THR A 34 0.27 -1.52 13.06
C THR A 34 0.04 -1.92 14.51
N VAL A 35 -0.88 -2.86 14.77
CA VAL A 35 -1.25 -3.34 16.09
C VAL A 35 -1.10 -4.85 16.14
N ASP A 36 -0.64 -5.38 17.27
CA ASP A 36 -0.70 -6.82 17.53
C ASP A 36 -2.16 -7.23 17.70
N LEU A 37 -2.77 -7.70 16.61
CA LEU A 37 -4.07 -8.38 16.67
C LEU A 37 -3.97 -9.75 17.37
N PHE A 38 -2.76 -10.31 17.37
CA PHE A 38 -2.45 -11.64 17.83
C PHE A 38 -1.36 -11.51 18.90
N PRO A 39 -1.58 -12.00 20.14
CA PRO A 39 -0.67 -11.76 21.26
C PRO A 39 0.68 -12.48 21.12
N SER A 40 0.80 -13.40 20.16
CA SER A 40 2.06 -14.02 19.78
C SER A 40 2.18 -14.19 18.26
N ARG A 41 3.41 -14.33 17.75
CA ARG A 41 3.66 -14.69 16.35
C ARG A 41 2.98 -16.01 15.97
N ASP A 42 2.89 -16.94 16.92
CA ASP A 42 2.24 -18.24 16.71
C ASP A 42 0.72 -18.14 16.52
N ASP A 43 0.09 -17.08 17.04
CA ASP A 43 -1.33 -16.82 16.84
C ASP A 43 -1.64 -16.27 15.42
N ARG A 44 -0.63 -15.88 14.63
CA ARG A 44 -0.79 -15.63 13.18
C ARG A 44 -1.20 -16.90 12.42
N ARG A 45 -1.06 -18.08 13.02
CA ARG A 45 -1.60 -19.36 12.52
C ARG A 45 -3.13 -19.44 12.54
N GLN A 46 -3.83 -18.39 12.99
CA GLN A 46 -5.27 -18.23 12.77
C GLN A 46 -5.64 -17.99 11.29
N VAL A 47 -4.66 -17.84 10.40
CA VAL A 47 -4.89 -17.96 8.96
C VAL A 47 -5.22 -19.42 8.63
N ILE A 48 -6.47 -19.67 8.31
CA ILE A 48 -6.95 -20.96 7.82
C ILE A 48 -6.43 -21.14 6.40
N ALA A 49 -5.76 -22.28 6.17
CA ALA A 49 -5.29 -22.63 4.84
C ALA A 49 -6.48 -22.65 3.85
N PRO A 50 -6.33 -22.06 2.65
CA PRO A 50 -7.35 -22.16 1.61
C PRO A 50 -7.68 -23.62 1.30
N ASP A 51 -8.93 -23.88 0.95
CA ASP A 51 -9.34 -25.18 0.42
C ASP A 51 -8.67 -25.44 -0.93
N ASP A 52 -8.27 -26.69 -1.20
CA ASP A 52 -7.58 -27.08 -2.45
C ASP A 52 -8.44 -26.85 -3.71
N SER A 53 -9.76 -26.74 -3.56
CA SER A 53 -10.69 -26.41 -4.66
C SER A 53 -10.74 -24.93 -5.00
N LEU A 54 -10.14 -24.06 -4.18
CA LEU A 54 -10.11 -22.63 -4.42
C LEU A 54 -9.24 -22.30 -5.64
N ARG A 55 -9.62 -21.26 -6.40
CA ARG A 55 -8.77 -20.74 -7.47
C ARG A 55 -7.42 -20.31 -6.90
N ALA A 56 -6.34 -20.63 -7.63
CA ALA A 56 -4.98 -20.37 -7.16
C ALA A 56 -4.67 -18.88 -6.95
N ASP A 57 -5.22 -18.01 -7.80
CA ASP A 57 -5.10 -16.55 -7.68
C ASP A 57 -5.77 -16.02 -6.40
N TRP A 58 -6.94 -16.57 -6.05
CA TRP A 58 -7.63 -16.28 -4.80
C TRP A 58 -6.87 -16.83 -3.59
N ALA A 59 -6.41 -18.09 -3.65
CA ALA A 59 -5.68 -18.74 -2.57
C ALA A 59 -4.40 -17.98 -2.21
N ALA A 60 -3.74 -17.39 -3.22
CA ALA A 60 -2.50 -16.65 -3.07
C ALA A 60 -2.65 -15.39 -2.20
N TYR A 61 -3.86 -14.86 -1.98
CA TYR A 61 -4.08 -13.77 -1.02
C TYR A 61 -4.00 -14.22 0.44
N SER A 62 -4.17 -15.51 0.75
CA SER A 62 -4.17 -15.98 2.14
C SER A 62 -2.87 -15.63 2.86
N GLY A 63 -2.98 -15.17 4.11
CA GLY A 63 -1.85 -14.79 4.95
C GLY A 63 -1.90 -13.34 5.44
N VAL A 64 -0.74 -12.88 5.93
CA VAL A 64 -0.55 -11.53 6.46
C VAL A 64 0.25 -10.70 5.47
N TRP A 65 -0.22 -9.49 5.21
CA TRP A 65 0.38 -8.52 4.30
C TRP A 65 0.55 -7.20 5.04
N GLY A 66 1.77 -6.68 5.09
CA GLY A 66 2.12 -5.51 5.89
C GLY A 66 3.29 -4.73 5.32
N GLN A 67 3.98 -3.97 6.17
CA GLN A 67 5.11 -3.10 5.77
C GLN A 67 4.72 -2.07 4.70
N GLY A 68 3.45 -1.67 4.63
CA GLY A 68 2.99 -0.64 3.70
C GLY A 68 2.38 0.54 4.43
N ALA A 69 2.58 1.72 3.85
CA ALA A 69 1.99 2.96 4.34
C ALA A 69 1.15 3.64 3.25
N TRP A 70 -0.08 4.01 3.59
CA TRP A 70 -0.96 4.76 2.69
C TRP A 70 -0.33 6.11 2.35
N ASP A 71 -0.02 6.32 1.07
CA ASP A 71 0.72 7.48 0.55
C ASP A 71 2.02 7.76 1.33
N GLY A 72 2.60 6.71 1.92
CA GLY A 72 3.79 6.77 2.76
C GLY A 72 3.58 7.36 4.17
N GLY A 73 2.33 7.62 4.58
CA GLY A 73 1.99 8.18 5.89
C GLY A 73 1.56 7.13 6.91
N GLN A 74 0.32 6.65 6.80
CA GLN A 74 -0.27 5.76 7.80
C GLN A 74 0.05 4.29 7.50
N CYS A 75 0.73 3.62 8.42
CA CYS A 75 1.00 2.20 8.32
C CYS A 75 -0.26 1.36 8.29
N HIS A 76 -0.23 0.31 7.48
CA HIS A 76 -1.37 -0.52 7.15
C HIS A 76 -0.96 -1.99 7.01
N GLU A 77 -1.76 -2.88 7.59
CA GLU A 77 -1.66 -4.33 7.38
C GLU A 77 -3.05 -4.93 7.13
N ILE A 78 -3.10 -5.96 6.30
CA ILE A 78 -4.27 -6.83 6.14
C ILE A 78 -3.91 -8.27 6.47
N HIS A 79 -4.75 -8.92 7.26
CA HIS A 79 -4.65 -10.33 7.58
C HIS A 79 -5.83 -11.03 6.96
N ILE A 80 -5.58 -11.82 5.92
CA ILE A 80 -6.59 -12.57 5.20
C ILE A 80 -6.65 -13.94 5.87
N THR A 81 -7.57 -14.09 6.82
CA THR A 81 -7.59 -15.21 7.77
C THR A 81 -8.41 -16.40 7.28
N GLN A 82 -9.34 -16.17 6.34
CA GLN A 82 -10.13 -17.24 5.73
C GLN A 82 -10.62 -16.80 4.36
N ILE A 83 -10.61 -17.71 3.39
CA ILE A 83 -11.18 -17.50 2.06
C ILE A 83 -12.17 -18.63 1.79
N PHE A 84 -13.36 -18.26 1.33
CA PHE A 84 -14.45 -19.19 1.03
C PHE A 84 -14.56 -19.42 -0.49
N ALA A 85 -15.16 -20.54 -0.87
CA ALA A 85 -15.31 -20.93 -2.28
C ALA A 85 -16.18 -19.97 -3.11
N ASP A 86 -17.01 -19.15 -2.46
CA ASP A 86 -17.82 -18.12 -3.10
C ASP A 86 -17.07 -16.82 -3.38
N GLY A 87 -15.77 -16.76 -3.05
CA GLY A 87 -14.93 -15.57 -3.21
C GLY A 87 -15.01 -14.58 -2.06
N SER A 88 -15.82 -14.84 -1.03
CA SER A 88 -15.78 -14.03 0.19
C SER A 88 -14.53 -14.38 1.02
N ALA A 89 -14.01 -13.40 1.75
CA ALA A 89 -12.87 -13.58 2.64
C ALA A 89 -13.04 -12.81 3.96
N VAL A 90 -12.53 -13.37 5.05
CA VAL A 90 -12.42 -12.68 6.34
C VAL A 90 -11.09 -11.94 6.38
N VAL A 91 -11.16 -10.64 6.60
CA VAL A 91 -9.98 -9.78 6.67
C VAL A 91 -9.94 -9.05 8.01
N MET A 92 -8.79 -9.09 8.67
CA MET A 92 -8.48 -8.12 9.71
C MET A 92 -7.68 -6.98 9.10
N ASP A 93 -8.25 -5.79 9.15
CA ASP A 93 -7.77 -4.57 8.53
C ASP A 93 -7.27 -3.61 9.61
N THR A 94 -5.98 -3.31 9.61
CA THR A 94 -5.33 -2.56 10.69
C THR A 94 -4.61 -1.33 10.19
N HIS A 95 -4.54 -0.32 11.06
CA HIS A 95 -3.83 0.92 10.81
C HIS A 95 -3.09 1.37 12.08
N ALA A 96 -1.88 1.91 11.91
CA ALA A 96 -1.12 2.52 12.98
C ALA A 96 -1.62 3.95 13.27
N PRO A 97 -1.24 4.54 14.41
CA PRO A 97 -1.45 5.97 14.65
C PRO A 97 -0.74 6.80 13.58
N PHE A 98 -1.41 7.85 13.09
CA PHE A 98 -0.82 8.81 12.15
C PHE A 98 -1.46 10.18 12.33
N GLY A 99 -0.65 11.22 12.57
CA GLY A 99 -1.15 12.55 12.92
C GLY A 99 -2.03 12.50 14.18
N THR A 100 -3.31 12.87 14.05
CA THR A 100 -4.30 12.81 15.14
C THR A 100 -5.06 11.47 15.20
N GLU A 101 -4.83 10.57 14.26
CA GLU A 101 -5.51 9.28 14.21
C GLU A 101 -4.91 8.28 15.20
N ARG A 102 -5.77 7.48 15.82
CA ARG A 102 -5.37 6.38 16.70
C ARG A 102 -5.18 5.10 15.91
N ALA A 103 -4.44 4.16 16.50
CA ALA A 103 -4.39 2.81 15.98
C ALA A 103 -5.79 2.20 15.92
N THR A 104 -6.09 1.48 14.84
CA THR A 104 -7.39 0.82 14.64
C THR A 104 -7.22 -0.59 14.08
N GLY A 105 -8.19 -1.45 14.37
CA GLY A 105 -8.30 -2.79 13.81
C GLY A 105 -9.77 -3.14 13.60
N PHE A 106 -10.11 -3.60 12.39
CA PHE A 106 -11.46 -3.96 12.02
C PHE A 106 -11.51 -5.37 11.44
N ARG A 107 -12.47 -6.18 11.89
CA ARG A 107 -12.85 -7.39 11.16
C ARG A 107 -13.81 -7.01 10.04
N ARG A 108 -13.47 -7.35 8.80
CA ARG A 108 -14.24 -7.03 7.60
C ARG A 108 -14.47 -8.28 6.76
N VAL A 109 -15.46 -8.17 5.87
CA VAL A 109 -15.63 -9.11 4.76
C VAL A 109 -15.05 -8.46 3.52
N ALA A 110 -14.20 -9.20 2.82
CA ALA A 110 -13.70 -8.82 1.51
C ALA A 110 -14.32 -9.71 0.43
N LEU A 111 -14.27 -9.24 -0.81
CA LEU A 111 -14.69 -9.98 -1.99
C LEU A 111 -13.52 -10.11 -2.95
N LEU A 112 -13.14 -11.35 -3.26
CA LEU A 112 -12.26 -11.69 -4.36
C LEU A 112 -13.08 -11.73 -5.64
N ASN A 113 -12.71 -10.87 -6.58
CA ASN A 113 -13.42 -10.67 -7.83
C ASN A 113 -12.83 -11.57 -8.92
N GLU A 114 -13.60 -11.73 -9.99
CA GLU A 114 -13.20 -12.53 -11.15
C GLU A 114 -11.90 -12.03 -11.82
N ASP A 115 -11.64 -10.72 -11.73
CA ASP A 115 -10.43 -10.08 -12.24
C ASP A 115 -9.19 -10.25 -11.32
N GLY A 116 -9.29 -11.08 -10.28
CA GLY A 116 -8.22 -11.37 -9.34
C GLY A 116 -7.98 -10.28 -8.29
N SER A 117 -8.80 -9.22 -8.27
CA SER A 117 -8.73 -8.19 -7.24
C SER A 117 -9.45 -8.60 -5.96
N LEU A 118 -8.96 -8.12 -4.81
CA LEU A 118 -9.66 -8.19 -3.54
C LEU A 118 -10.24 -6.82 -3.20
N THR A 119 -11.53 -6.75 -2.88
CA THR A 119 -12.23 -5.51 -2.55
C THR A 119 -12.73 -5.54 -1.11
N ILE A 120 -12.51 -4.45 -0.38
CA ILE A 120 -13.04 -4.22 0.97
C ILE A 120 -13.87 -2.93 0.93
N SER A 121 -15.15 -3.05 1.29
CA SER A 121 -16.03 -1.88 1.44
C SER A 121 -16.10 -1.46 2.91
N GLY A 122 -16.07 -0.15 3.19
CA GLY A 122 -16.19 0.39 4.54
C GLY A 122 -16.55 1.87 4.59
N GLY A 123 -16.69 2.41 5.80
CA GLY A 123 -17.06 3.82 6.01
C GLY A 123 -15.98 4.84 5.69
N GLN A 124 -14.85 4.43 5.10
CA GLN A 124 -13.80 5.32 4.58
C GLN A 124 -13.65 5.15 3.06
N GLY A 125 -14.71 4.71 2.41
CA GLY A 125 -14.71 4.35 1.00
C GLY A 125 -14.36 2.88 0.72
N THR A 126 -14.08 2.62 -0.55
CA THR A 126 -13.77 1.28 -1.06
C THR A 126 -12.27 1.13 -1.21
N ARG A 127 -11.73 -0.02 -0.86
CA ARG A 127 -10.33 -0.37 -1.08
C ARG A 127 -10.26 -1.55 -2.02
N ARG A 128 -9.39 -1.46 -3.02
CA ARG A 128 -9.14 -2.52 -3.99
C ARG A 128 -7.67 -2.89 -3.93
N TYR A 129 -7.40 -4.19 -3.90
CA TYR A 129 -6.07 -4.75 -3.80
C TYR A 129 -5.81 -5.66 -5.00
N MET A 130 -4.60 -5.59 -5.54
CA MET A 130 -4.11 -6.45 -6.62
C MET A 130 -2.85 -7.16 -6.17
N LEU A 131 -2.84 -8.48 -6.21
CA LEU A 131 -1.65 -9.30 -5.99
C LEU A 131 -0.85 -9.41 -7.29
N GLN A 132 0.36 -8.87 -7.30
CA GLN A 132 1.27 -8.90 -8.44
C GLN A 132 2.70 -9.06 -7.94
N ASP A 133 3.48 -9.94 -8.57
CA ASP A 133 4.89 -10.17 -8.25
C ASP A 133 5.18 -10.42 -6.76
N GLY A 134 4.27 -11.15 -6.09
CA GLY A 134 4.39 -11.49 -4.66
C GLY A 134 4.11 -10.32 -3.71
N LYS A 135 3.57 -9.20 -4.19
CA LYS A 135 3.17 -8.03 -3.42
C LYS A 135 1.71 -7.67 -3.64
N VAL A 136 1.10 -7.05 -2.64
CA VAL A 136 -0.28 -6.57 -2.72
C VAL A 136 -0.28 -5.05 -2.89
N PHE A 137 -0.74 -4.59 -4.05
CA PHE A 137 -0.91 -3.18 -4.38
C PHE A 137 -2.32 -2.76 -4.01
N GLY A 138 -2.47 -1.85 -3.05
CA GLY A 138 -3.76 -1.35 -2.59
C GLY A 138 -4.05 0.06 -3.10
N THR A 139 -5.28 0.29 -3.53
CA THR A 139 -5.85 1.60 -3.83
C THR A 139 -7.05 1.84 -2.93
N ARG A 140 -7.07 2.96 -2.20
CA ARG A 140 -8.24 3.43 -1.45
C ARG A 140 -8.92 4.54 -2.25
N PHE A 141 -10.20 4.39 -2.54
CA PHE A 141 -11.05 5.38 -3.18
C PHE A 141 -11.76 6.18 -2.07
N ASN A 142 -11.28 7.39 -1.82
CA ASN A 142 -11.77 8.25 -0.74
C ASN A 142 -13.10 8.91 -1.14
N GLU A 143 -13.89 9.34 -0.14
CA GLU A 143 -15.21 9.96 -0.37
C GLU A 143 -15.13 11.31 -1.11
N ASP A 144 -13.98 12.00 -1.01
CA ASP A 144 -13.71 13.26 -1.71
C ASP A 144 -13.30 13.07 -3.19
N GLY A 145 -13.31 11.82 -3.69
CA GLY A 145 -12.94 11.47 -5.05
C GLY A 145 -11.43 11.32 -5.28
N THR A 146 -10.60 11.53 -4.26
CA THR A 146 -9.16 11.26 -4.33
C THR A 146 -8.85 9.77 -4.15
N THR A 147 -7.61 9.38 -4.47
CA THR A 147 -7.11 8.03 -4.22
C THR A 147 -5.84 8.03 -3.42
N SER A 148 -5.74 7.11 -2.46
CA SER A 148 -4.48 6.77 -1.76
C SER A 148 -3.94 5.42 -2.23
N GLN A 149 -2.63 5.25 -2.19
CA GLN A 149 -1.94 4.02 -2.62
C GLN A 149 -1.12 3.39 -1.48
N VAL A 150 -0.96 2.07 -1.53
CA VAL A 150 -0.09 1.31 -0.62
C VAL A 150 0.50 0.11 -1.35
N ILE A 151 1.70 -0.32 -0.94
CA ILE A 151 2.28 -1.60 -1.37
C ILE A 151 2.54 -2.41 -0.11
N LEU A 152 1.99 -3.62 -0.06
CA LEU A 152 2.11 -4.53 1.07
C LEU A 152 2.96 -5.74 0.67
N SER A 153 3.87 -6.10 1.56
CA SER A 153 4.73 -7.27 1.43
C SER A 153 4.22 -8.40 2.32
N ARG A 154 4.40 -9.64 1.87
CA ARG A 154 4.04 -10.83 2.65
C ARG A 154 4.87 -10.87 3.93
N GLN A 155 4.20 -11.15 5.04
CA GLN A 155 4.85 -11.31 6.34
C GLN A 155 5.03 -12.80 6.67
N GLU A 156 6.18 -13.17 7.22
CA GLU A 156 6.52 -14.54 7.65
C GLU A 156 6.04 -14.89 9.06
#